data_AF-A0A150PEI6-F1
#
_entry.id   AF-A0A150PEI6-F1
#
_cell.length_a   1.000
_cell.length_b   1.000
_cell.length_c   1.000
_cell.angle_alpha   90.00
_cell.angle_beta   90.00
_cell.angle_gamma   90.00
#
_symmetry.space_group_name_H-M   'P 1'
#
loop_
_entity.id
_entity.type
_entity.pdbx_description
1 polymer ?
#
loop_
_entity_poly.entity_id
_entity_poly.type
_entity_poly.pdbx_seq_one_letter_code
_entity_poly.pdbx_strand_id
1 'polypeptide(L)' 'MSDVGSARRAKDELKAKIAGEPWCVGVGVEREDGVGFIVRVSVRSGGADAARAAIPDRIGGVLIKVIENDP' A
#
# COMPACT_ATOMS: atom_id res chain seq x y z
N MET A 1 14.03 4.82 9.69
CA MET A 1 13.55 5.59 8.52
C MET A 1 13.66 4.69 7.31
N SER A 2 12.58 4.48 6.55
CA SER A 2 12.55 3.58 5.39
C SER A 2 13.19 4.23 4.15
N ASP A 3 14.02 3.49 3.42
CA ASP A 3 14.62 3.91 2.14
C ASP A 3 13.76 3.49 0.92
N VAL A 4 13.99 4.13 -0.22
CA VAL A 4 13.21 3.89 -1.45
C VAL A 4 13.35 2.46 -2.00
N GLY A 5 14.50 1.81 -1.80
CA GLY A 5 14.74 0.44 -2.26
C GLY A 5 13.92 -0.56 -1.45
N SER A 6 13.92 -0.40 -0.14
CA SER A 6 13.08 -1.19 0.78
C SER A 6 11.59 -0.98 0.51
N ALA A 7 11.16 0.27 0.28
CA ALA A 7 9.78 0.56 -0.09
C ALA A 7 9.36 -0.04 -1.44
N ARG A 8 10.25 -0.05 -2.45
CA ARG A 8 9.99 -0.71 -3.75
C ARG A 8 9.81 -2.22 -3.59
N ARG A 9 10.68 -2.88 -2.82
CA ARG A 9 10.55 -4.31 -2.53
C ARG A 9 9.24 -4.62 -1.82
N ALA A 10 8.89 -3.86 -0.79
CA ALA A 10 7.62 -4.00 -0.08
C ALA A 10 6.41 -3.79 -1.01
N LYS A 11 6.47 -2.80 -1.90
CA LYS A 11 5.44 -2.53 -2.91
C LYS A 11 5.29 -3.69 -3.90
N ASP A 12 6.38 -4.26 -4.39
CA ASP A 12 6.33 -5.39 -5.33
C ASP A 12 5.80 -6.66 -4.66
N GLU A 13 6.20 -6.94 -3.41
CA GLU A 13 5.66 -8.04 -2.61
C GLU A 13 4.16 -7.86 -2.35
N LEU A 14 3.72 -6.67 -1.96
CA LEU A 14 2.32 -6.38 -1.72
C LEU A 14 1.51 -6.49 -3.01
N LYS A 15 1.99 -5.91 -4.10
CA LYS A 15 1.33 -5.97 -5.41
C LYS A 15 1.13 -7.41 -5.88
N ALA A 16 2.11 -8.30 -5.66
CA ALA A 16 1.97 -9.71 -6.01
C ALA A 16 0.81 -10.40 -5.26
N LYS A 17 0.47 -9.93 -4.06
CA LYS A 17 -0.62 -10.47 -3.23
C LYS A 17 -1.99 -9.90 -3.62
N ILE A 18 -2.08 -8.60 -3.91
CA ILE A 18 -3.37 -7.89 -4.01
C ILE A 18 -3.74 -7.40 -5.42
N ALA A 19 -2.87 -7.54 -6.43
CA ALA A 19 -3.14 -7.00 -7.76
C ALA A 19 -4.36 -7.62 -8.48
N GLY A 20 -4.79 -8.83 -8.07
CA GLY A 20 -5.98 -9.48 -8.58
C GLY A 20 -7.28 -9.08 -7.88
N GLU A 21 -7.20 -8.30 -6.81
CA GLU A 21 -8.35 -7.96 -5.98
C GLU A 21 -9.25 -6.91 -6.64
N PRO A 22 -10.58 -7.08 -6.63
CA PRO A 22 -11.50 -6.18 -7.32
C PRO A 22 -11.55 -4.77 -6.71
N TRP A 23 -11.16 -4.65 -5.44
CA TRP A 23 -11.07 -3.38 -4.72
C TRP A 23 -9.74 -2.65 -4.98
N CYS A 24 -8.69 -3.32 -5.49
CA CYS A 24 -7.38 -2.71 -5.68
C CYS A 24 -7.34 -1.86 -6.97
N VAL A 25 -7.09 -0.56 -6.83
CA VAL A 25 -6.92 0.39 -7.95
C VAL A 25 -5.45 0.54 -8.32
N GLY A 26 -4.57 0.57 -7.33
CA GLY A 26 -3.14 0.72 -7.58
C GLY A 26 -2.30 0.63 -6.32
N VAL A 27 -1.02 0.30 -6.51
CA VAL A 27 -0.02 0.22 -5.44
C VAL A 27 1.19 1.06 -5.85
N GLY A 28 1.53 2.05 -5.03
CA GLY A 28 2.59 3.02 -5.27
C GLY A 28 3.54 3.16 -4.09
N VAL A 29 4.66 3.85 -4.31
CA VAL A 29 5.57 4.29 -3.25
C VAL A 29 5.46 5.81 -3.15
N GLU A 30 5.32 6.31 -1.94
CA GLU A 30 5.19 7.74 -1.65
C GLU A 30 6.16 8.12 -0.53
N ARG A 31 6.63 9.37 -0.52
CA ARG A 31 7.41 9.91 0.59
C ARG A 31 6.46 10.59 1.56
N GLU A 32 6.50 10.18 2.82
CA GLU A 32 5.71 10.77 3.89
C GLU A 32 6.62 11.46 4.90
N ASP A 33 6.34 12.74 5.17
CA ASP A 33 7.15 13.58 6.04
C ASP A 33 7.16 13.03 7.48
N GLY A 34 8.35 12.98 8.09
CA GLY A 34 8.56 12.39 9.42
C GLY A 34 8.61 10.86 9.47
N VAL A 35 8.26 10.15 8.38
CA VAL A 35 8.26 8.67 8.33
C VAL A 35 9.33 8.12 7.37
N GLY A 36 9.47 8.73 6.20
CA GLY A 36 10.32 8.24 5.10
C GLY A 36 9.47 7.70 3.94
N PHE A 37 9.95 6.68 3.24
CA PHE A 37 9.17 6.07 2.15
C PHE A 37 8.16 5.05 2.67
N ILE A 38 6.91 5.20 2.20
CA ILE A 38 5.78 4.32 2.50
C ILE A 38 5.24 3.66 1.22
N VAL A 39 4.43 2.62 1.38
CA VAL A 39 3.64 2.03 0.29
C VAL A 39 2.22 2.53 0.38
N ARG A 40 1.71 3.13 -0.68
CA ARG A 40 0.32 3.58 -0.79
C ARG A 40 -0.48 2.57 -1.60
N VAL A 41 -1.62 2.16 -1.07
CA VAL A 41 -2.59 1.29 -1.77
C VAL A 41 -3.84 2.10 -2.01
N SER A 42 -4.10 2.41 -3.28
CA SER A 42 -5.36 3.02 -3.72
C SER A 42 -6.41 1.95 -3.91
N VAL A 43 -7.57 2.14 -3.30
CA VAL A 43 -8.70 1.20 -3.39
C VAL A 43 -9.95 1.91 -3.88
N ARG A 44 -10.87 1.16 -4.49
CA ARG A 44 -12.18 1.67 -4.92
C ARG A 44 -13.04 2.02 -3.71
N SER A 45 -13.95 2.97 -3.87
CA SER A 45 -15.00 3.26 -2.89
C SER A 45 -15.79 2.01 -2.49
N GLY A 46 -15.93 1.79 -1.19
CA GLY A 46 -16.51 0.58 -0.58
C GLY A 46 -15.52 -0.58 -0.43
N GLY A 47 -14.26 -0.43 -0.88
CA GLY A 47 -13.22 -1.46 -0.84
C GLY A 47 -12.29 -1.37 0.37
N ALA A 48 -12.39 -0.31 1.18
CA ALA A 48 -11.47 -0.04 2.28
C ALA A 48 -11.44 -1.15 3.35
N ASP A 49 -12.59 -1.71 3.72
CA ASP A 49 -12.65 -2.74 4.77
C ASP A 49 -12.03 -4.06 4.31
N ALA A 50 -12.34 -4.49 3.08
CA ALA A 50 -11.72 -5.68 2.48
C ALA A 50 -10.20 -5.51 2.35
N ALA A 51 -9.75 -4.33 1.94
CA ALA A 51 -8.34 -3.99 1.84
C ALA A 51 -7.64 -4.05 3.21
N ARG A 52 -8.23 -3.44 4.25
CA ARG A 52 -7.69 -3.46 5.62
C ARG A 52 -7.65 -4.86 6.23
N ALA A 53 -8.55 -5.75 5.84
CA ALA A 53 -8.52 -7.15 6.27
C ALA A 53 -7.41 -7.96 5.56
N ALA A 54 -7.09 -7.62 4.31
CA ALA A 54 -6.10 -8.36 3.50
C ALA A 54 -4.66 -7.81 3.60
N ILE A 55 -4.50 -6.52 3.92
CA ILE A 55 -3.23 -5.80 3.86
C ILE A 55 -2.68 -5.61 5.28
N PRO A 56 -1.43 -6.05 5.55
CA PRO A 56 -0.78 -5.74 6.83
C PRO A 56 -0.42 -4.25 6.92
N ASP A 57 -0.37 -3.69 8.13
CA ASP A 57 0.06 -2.30 8.34
C ASP A 57 1.51 -2.03 7.91
N ARG A 58 2.35 -3.08 7.87
CA ARG A 58 3.77 -3.00 7.48
C ARG A 58 4.27 -4.24 6.73
N ILE A 59 5.21 -4.04 5.81
CA ILE A 59 6.02 -5.10 5.18
C ILE A 59 7.49 -4.70 5.25
N GLY A 60 8.34 -5.57 5.80
CA GLY A 60 9.78 -5.29 5.93
C GLY A 60 10.10 -4.01 6.70
N GLY A 61 9.23 -3.61 7.65
CA GLY A 61 9.33 -2.36 8.39
C GLY A 61 8.85 -1.10 7.64
N VAL A 62 8.43 -1.23 6.38
CA VAL A 62 7.83 -0.16 5.57
C VAL A 62 6.35 -0.05 5.90
N LEU A 63 5.87 1.17 6.16
CA LEU A 63 4.47 1.44 6.45
C LEU A 63 3.61 1.34 5.18
N ILE A 64 2.43 0.75 5.31
CA ILE A 64 1.45 0.63 4.24
C ILE A 64 0.23 1.48 4.58
N LYS A 65 -0.17 2.32 3.64
CA LYS A 65 -1.30 3.25 3.79
C LYS A 65 -2.35 2.92 2.75
N VAL A 66 -3.50 2.46 3.23
CA VAL A 66 -4.69 2.26 2.38
C VAL A 66 -5.43 3.58 2.27
N ILE A 67 -5.69 4.00 1.04
CA ILE A 67 -6.46 5.19 0.73
C ILE A 67 -7.57 4.85 -0.26
N GLU A 68 -8.76 5.34 0.03
CA GLU A 68 -9.92 5.17 -0.82
C GLU A 68 -9.93 6.29 -1.87
N ASN A 69 -10.01 5.91 -3.15
CA ASN A 69 -10.18 6.83 -4.25
C ASN A 69 -11.65 6.78 -4.67
N ASP A 70 -12.33 7.92 -4.53
CA ASP A 70 -13.53 8.17 -5.32
C ASP A 70 -13.11 8.46 -6.77
N PRO A 71 -13.70 7.78 -7.78
CA PRO A 71 -13.44 8.04 -9.19
C PRO A 71 -13.88 9.44 -9.64
#